data_AF-A0A2G2YWQ1-F1
#
_entry.id   AF-A0A2G2YWQ1-F1
#
_cell.length_a   1.000
_cell.length_b   1.000
_cell.length_c   1.000
_cell.angle_alpha   90.00
_cell.angle_beta   90.00
_cell.angle_gamma   90.00
#
_symmetry.space_group_name_H-M   'P 1'
#
loop_
_entity.id
_entity.type
_entity.pdbx_description
1 polymer ?
#
loop_
_entity_poly.entity_id
_entity_poly.type
_entity_poly.pdbx_seq_one_letter_code
_entity_poly.pdbx_strand_id
1 'polypeptide(L)'
;MARLGEKCNIQVPMEVLNLIDDGKNPDEFTRDVLNSCISKNQITKGKTDAFKGLRGHLLEELEQAFPEEVEAYRDIRAASAA
;
A
#
# COMPACT_ATOMS: atom_id res chain seq x y z
N MET A 1 -41.48 -15.14 18.63
CA MET A 1 -40.07 -15.07 19.03
C MET A 1 -39.29 -14.45 17.89
N ALA A 2 -38.89 -13.17 18.01
CA ALA A 2 -38.03 -12.55 17.01
C ALA A 2 -36.71 -13.31 16.96
N ARG A 3 -36.30 -13.78 15.78
CA ARG A 3 -35.02 -14.46 15.64
C ARG A 3 -33.93 -13.40 15.75
N LEU A 4 -33.04 -13.51 16.73
CA LEU A 4 -31.98 -12.50 16.96
C LEU A 4 -31.11 -12.27 15.71
N GLY A 5 -31.05 -13.23 14.78
CA GLY A 5 -30.37 -13.09 13.49
C GLY A 5 -30.95 -12.01 12.57
N GLU A 6 -32.24 -11.67 12.67
CA GLU A 6 -32.88 -10.66 11.78
C GLU A 6 -32.38 -9.23 12.05
N LYS A 7 -31.73 -8.99 13.18
CA LYS A 7 -31.13 -7.69 13.53
C LYS A 7 -29.61 -7.63 13.32
N CYS A 8 -28.98 -8.75 12.94
CA CYS A 8 -27.53 -8.83 12.81
C CYS A 8 -27.13 -8.68 11.34
N ASN A 9 -26.97 -7.44 10.89
CA ASN A 9 -26.57 -7.14 9.51
C ASN A 9 -25.05 -7.01 9.38
N ILE A 10 -24.32 -8.07 9.73
CA ILE A 10 -22.85 -8.11 9.69
C ILE A 10 -22.43 -9.01 8.53
N GLN A 11 -21.54 -8.50 7.67
CA GLN A 11 -20.89 -9.33 6.64
C GLN A 11 -19.65 -9.97 7.25
N VAL A 12 -19.61 -11.29 7.22
CA VAL A 12 -18.47 -12.08 7.73
C VAL A 12 -17.70 -12.65 6.54
N PRO A 13 -16.38 -12.45 6.45
CA PRO A 13 -15.57 -13.07 5.41
C PRO A 13 -15.62 -14.59 5.50
N MET A 14 -15.68 -15.28 4.35
CA MET A 14 -15.69 -16.75 4.28
C MET A 14 -14.45 -17.38 4.94
N GLU A 15 -13.31 -16.70 4.91
CA GLU A 15 -12.08 -17.17 5.56
C GLU A 15 -12.23 -17.30 7.07
N VAL A 16 -13.01 -16.41 7.71
CA VAL A 16 -13.32 -16.51 9.14
C VAL A 16 -14.22 -17.71 9.42
N LEU A 17 -15.19 -17.99 8.55
CA LEU A 17 -16.07 -19.16 8.66
C LEU A 17 -15.26 -20.46 8.54
N ASN A 18 -14.33 -20.53 7.58
CA ASN A 18 -13.45 -21.69 7.42
C ASN A 18 -12.57 -21.95 8.65
N LEU A 19 -12.05 -20.89 9.29
CA LEU A 19 -11.28 -21.04 10.53
C LEU A 19 -12.12 -21.60 11.68
N ILE A 20 -13.39 -21.19 11.77
CA ILE A 20 -14.33 -21.72 12.76
C ILE A 20 -14.61 -23.21 12.50
N ASP A 21 -14.85 -23.58 11.24
CA ASP A 21 -15.09 -24.98 10.84
C ASP A 21 -13.88 -25.88 11.12
N ASP A 22 -12.66 -25.35 10.95
CA ASP A 22 -11.40 -26.03 11.28
C ASP A 22 -11.08 -26.05 12.79
N GLY A 23 -11.91 -25.43 13.63
CA GLY A 23 -11.71 -25.33 15.09
C GLY A 23 -10.58 -24.38 15.50
N LYS A 24 -10.17 -23.46 14.62
CA LYS A 24 -9.16 -22.43 14.86
C LYS A 24 -9.78 -21.14 15.37
N ASN A 25 -8.94 -20.24 15.90
CA ASN A 25 -9.43 -18.99 16.45
C ASN A 25 -9.69 -17.97 15.30
N PRO A 26 -10.91 -17.43 15.13
CA PRO A 26 -11.21 -16.43 14.10
C PRO A 26 -10.39 -15.12 14.26
N ASP A 27 -9.87 -14.82 15.45
CA ASP A 27 -8.98 -13.67 15.66
C ASP A 27 -7.64 -13.81 14.93
N GLU A 28 -7.24 -15.03 14.57
CA GLU A 28 -6.04 -15.27 13.76
C GLU A 28 -6.18 -14.62 12.37
N PHE A 29 -7.37 -14.68 11.76
CA PHE A 29 -7.64 -13.98 10.51
C PHE A 29 -7.45 -12.47 10.65
N THR A 30 -8.02 -11.88 11.71
CA THR A 30 -7.88 -10.44 11.96
C THR A 30 -6.41 -10.04 12.14
N ARG A 31 -5.64 -10.85 12.87
CA ARG A 31 -4.20 -10.65 13.06
C ARG A 31 -3.45 -10.73 11.73
N ASP A 32 -3.72 -11.74 10.92
CA ASP A 32 -3.03 -11.97 9.65
C ASP A 32 -3.32 -10.89 8.63
N VAL A 33 -4.58 -10.45 8.54
CA VAL A 33 -4.97 -9.33 7.67
C VAL A 33 -4.27 -8.05 8.10
N LEU A 34 -4.20 -7.76 9.40
CA LEU A 34 -3.51 -6.58 9.93
C LEU A 34 -2.00 -6.63 9.62
N ASN A 35 -1.35 -7.77 9.89
CA ASN A 35 0.07 -7.97 9.59
C ASN A 35 0.36 -7.86 8.10
N SER A 36 -0.50 -8.43 7.25
CA SER A 36 -0.40 -8.32 5.79
C SER A 36 -0.51 -6.87 5.33
N CYS A 37 -1.42 -6.10 5.90
CA CYS A 37 -1.59 -4.67 5.60
C CYS A 37 -0.33 -3.88 5.96
N ILE A 38 0.24 -4.09 7.16
CA ILE A 38 1.47 -3.45 7.60
C ILE A 38 2.63 -3.79 6.66
N SER A 39 2.80 -5.07 6.34
CA SER A 39 3.86 -5.53 5.43
C SER A 39 3.72 -4.90 4.05
N LYS A 40 2.52 -4.92 3.46
CA LYS A 40 2.25 -4.31 2.14
C LYS A 40 2.49 -2.80 2.14
N ASN A 41 2.12 -2.11 3.22
CA ASN A 41 2.37 -0.68 3.36
C ASN A 41 3.88 -0.38 3.38
N GLN A 42 4.65 -1.11 4.19
CA GLN A 42 6.10 -0.97 4.26
C GLN A 42 6.79 -1.29 2.93
N ILE A 43 6.38 -2.36 2.24
CA ILE A 43 6.92 -2.71 0.92
C ILE A 43 6.62 -1.60 -0.09
N THR A 44 5.40 -1.06 -0.10
CA THR A 44 4.99 0.00 -1.02
C THR A 44 5.76 1.29 -0.75
N LYS A 45 5.94 1.64 0.53
CA LYS A 45 6.78 2.76 0.94
C LYS A 45 8.23 2.56 0.51
N GLY A 46 8.83 1.39 0.77
CA GLY A 46 10.19 1.06 0.38
C GLY A 46 10.42 1.13 -1.13
N LYS A 47 9.48 0.61 -1.93
CA LYS A 47 9.51 0.77 -3.39
C LYS A 47 9.48 2.25 -3.80
N THR A 48 8.57 3.01 -3.21
CA THR A 48 8.43 4.45 -3.49
C THR A 48 9.70 5.21 -3.14
N ASP A 49 10.31 4.92 -2.00
CA ASP A 49 11.52 5.58 -1.53
C ASP A 49 12.73 5.18 -2.40
N ALA A 50 12.83 3.92 -2.83
CA ALA A 50 13.83 3.47 -3.78
C ALA A 50 13.71 4.19 -5.14
N PHE A 51 12.49 4.32 -5.68
CA PHE A 51 12.27 5.09 -6.92
C PHE A 51 12.63 6.57 -6.76
N LYS A 52 12.30 7.18 -5.61
CA LYS A 52 12.71 8.57 -5.32
C LYS A 52 14.24 8.70 -5.26
N GLY A 53 14.93 7.75 -4.63
CA GLY A 53 16.39 7.72 -4.56
C GLY A 53 17.04 7.57 -5.94
N LEU A 54 16.60 6.58 -6.72
CA LEU A 54 17.07 6.37 -8.10
C LEU A 54 16.91 7.64 -8.95
N ARG A 55 15.74 8.28 -8.87
CA ARG A 55 15.47 9.54 -9.57
C ARG A 55 16.40 10.66 -9.11
N GLY A 56 16.68 10.76 -7.80
CA GLY A 56 17.60 11.75 -7.25
C GLY A 56 19.01 11.58 -7.80
N HIS A 57 19.56 10.37 -7.72
CA HIS A 57 20.89 10.07 -8.26
C HIS A 57 20.98 10.30 -9.77
N LEU A 58 19.95 9.90 -10.53
CA LEU A 58 19.93 10.11 -11.98
C LEU A 58 19.89 11.59 -12.34
N LEU A 59 19.16 12.42 -11.59
CA LEU A 59 19.15 13.86 -11.80
C LEU A 59 20.48 14.52 -11.46
N GLU A 60 21.17 14.07 -10.42
CA GLU A 60 22.50 14.58 -10.03
C GLU A 60 23.54 14.35 -11.13
N GLU A 61 23.59 13.14 -11.69
CA GLU A 61 24.48 12.81 -12.81
C GLU A 61 24.12 13.60 -14.09
N LEU A 62 22.82 13.76 -14.37
CA LEU A 62 22.37 14.53 -15.53
C LEU A 62 22.65 16.03 -15.38
N GLU A 63 22.61 16.59 -14.17
CA GLU A 63 22.91 18.01 -13.92
C GLU A 63 24.38 18.33 -14.19
N GLN A 64 25.27 17.36 -13.92
CA GLN A 64 26.70 17.49 -14.26
C GLN A 64 26.96 17.36 -15.76
N ALA A 65 26.23 16.48 -16.46
CA ALA A 65 26.47 16.19 -17.88
C ALA A 65 25.72 17.13 -18.85
N PHE A 66 24.48 17.54 -18.51
CA PHE A 66 23.55 18.28 -19.37
C PHE A 66 22.66 19.24 -18.56
N PRO A 67 23.20 20.38 -18.10
CA PRO A 67 22.49 21.30 -17.20
C PRO A 67 21.24 21.94 -17.83
N GLU A 68 21.26 22.31 -19.12
CA GLU A 68 20.11 22.93 -19.81
C GLU A 68 18.90 21.98 -19.92
N GLU A 69 19.14 20.69 -20.20
CA GLU A 69 18.09 19.68 -20.31
C GLU A 69 17.44 19.37 -18.95
N VAL A 70 18.22 19.44 -17.86
CA VAL A 70 17.71 19.26 -16.49
C VAL A 70 16.81 20.42 -16.08
N GLU A 71 17.15 21.66 -16.46
CA GLU A 71 16.32 22.83 -16.23
C GLU A 71 14.96 22.68 -16.93
N ALA A 72 14.96 22.31 -18.22
CA ALA A 72 13.74 22.04 -18.98
C ALA A 72 12.89 20.90 -18.37
N TYR A 73 13.53 19.83 -17.90
CA TYR A 73 12.84 18.74 -17.21
C TYR A 73 12.22 19.18 -15.88
N ARG A 74 12.87 20.07 -15.12
CA ARG A 74 12.33 20.62 -13.87
C ARG A 74 11.07 21.45 -14.12
N ASP A 75 11.04 22.24 -15.19
CA ASP A 75 9.88 23.04 -15.57
C ASP A 75 8.67 22.18 -15.97
N ILE A 76 8.89 21.16 -16.82
CA ILE A 76 7.84 20.20 -17.21
C ILE A 76 7.29 19.50 -15.96
N ARG A 77 8.17 19.11 -15.04
CA ARG A 77 7.76 18.44 -13.82
C ARG A 77 6.96 19.35 -12.90
N ALA A 78 7.36 20.61 -12.72
CA ALA A 78 6.62 21.59 -11.94
C ALA A 78 5.21 21.80 -12.51
N ALA A 79 5.07 21.86 -13.83
CA ALA A 79 3.77 21.96 -14.50
C ALA A 79 2.90 20.70 -14.31
N SER A 80 3.50 19.50 -14.29
CA SER A 80 2.79 18.23 -14.11
C SER A 80 2.39 17.88 -12.66
N ALA A 81 3.00 18.57 -11.68
CA ALA A 81 2.76 18.34 -10.26
C ALA A 81 1.69 19.27 -9.66
N ALA A 82 1.19 20.23 -10.44
CA ALA A 82 0.03 21.07 -10.13
C ALA A 82 -1.28 20.37 -10.55
#